data_AF-A0A330L4B8-F1
#
_entry.id   AF-A0A330L4B8-F1
#
_cell.length_a   1.000
_cell.length_b   1.000
_cell.length_c   1.000
_cell.angle_alpha   90.00
_cell.angle_beta   90.00
_cell.angle_gamma   90.00
#
_symmetry.space_group_name_H-M   'P 1'
#
loop_
_entity.id
_entity.type
_entity.pdbx_description
1 polymer ?
#
loop_
_entity_poly.entity_id
_entity_poly.type
_entity_poly.pdbx_seq_one_letter_code
_entity_poly.pdbx_strand_id
1 'polypeptide(L)'
;MTSVAAVLHELLGRKPVTGFYRSPVFLSSLVVGVVFFGVFPLLVAVQPLPWPRIVSVAFFMAVVWQPVVEELLFRGCLQGVLVRHAWGRRSAIGISLANLVTSIVFSGAHIPTHSLLWALLTLFPSLIFGILRDRSGSVFPSLALHVFYNIGYFLMAGGSSAV
;
A
#
# COMPACT_ATOMS: atom_id res chain seq x y z
N MET A 1 -32.17 1.03 -4.49
CA MET A 1 -31.21 1.29 -3.40
C MET A 1 -30.14 0.22 -3.49
N THR A 2 -28.88 0.56 -3.75
CA THR A 2 -27.76 -0.40 -3.69
C THR A 2 -27.56 -0.82 -2.24
N SER A 3 -27.52 -2.13 -1.97
CA SER A 3 -27.33 -2.60 -0.59
C SER A 3 -25.93 -2.23 -0.08
N VAL A 4 -25.78 -2.05 1.23
CA VAL A 4 -24.46 -1.86 1.88
C VAL A 4 -23.51 -3.00 1.47
N ALA A 5 -24.02 -4.22 1.36
CA ALA A 5 -23.27 -5.36 0.86
C ALA A 5 -22.77 -5.16 -0.58
N ALA A 6 -23.56 -4.59 -1.49
CA ALA A 6 -23.13 -4.31 -2.85
C ALA A 6 -22.02 -3.24 -2.90
N VAL A 7 -22.13 -2.20 -2.06
CA VAL A 7 -21.08 -1.17 -1.93
C VAL A 7 -19.81 -1.78 -1.33
N LEU A 8 -19.92 -2.58 -0.27
CA LEU A 8 -18.77 -3.25 0.34
C LEU A 8 -18.10 -4.24 -0.63
N HIS A 9 -18.87 -5.00 -1.41
CA HIS A 9 -18.34 -5.86 -2.47
C HIS A 9 -17.64 -5.07 -3.58
N GLU A 10 -18.07 -3.84 -3.85
CA GLU A 10 -17.46 -2.99 -4.84
C GLU A 10 -16.16 -2.32 -4.32
N LEU A 11 -16.13 -1.97 -3.03
CA LEU A 11 -14.97 -1.40 -2.35
C LEU A 11 -13.89 -2.45 -2.06
N LEU A 12 -14.27 -3.61 -1.49
CA LEU A 12 -13.36 -4.70 -1.09
C LEU A 12 -12.92 -5.59 -2.25
N GLY A 13 -13.69 -5.61 -3.33
CA GLY A 13 -13.51 -6.49 -4.47
C GLY A 13 -14.55 -7.60 -4.53
N ARG A 14 -14.89 -8.02 -5.76
CA ARG A 14 -16.07 -8.85 -6.04
C ARG A 14 -16.00 -10.29 -5.49
N LYS A 15 -14.83 -10.78 -5.05
CA LYS A 15 -14.64 -12.12 -4.46
C LYS A 15 -13.44 -12.13 -3.51
N PRO A 16 -13.44 -12.93 -2.43
CA PRO A 16 -12.20 -13.24 -1.72
C PRO A 16 -11.22 -13.87 -2.72
N VAL A 17 -10.09 -13.21 -2.97
CA VAL A 17 -9.07 -13.71 -3.89
C VAL A 17 -8.31 -14.81 -3.16
N THR A 18 -8.83 -16.03 -3.21
CA THR A 18 -8.10 -17.20 -2.70
C THR A 18 -6.86 -17.41 -3.56
N GLY A 19 -5.69 -17.57 -2.94
CA GLY A 19 -4.45 -17.85 -3.66
C GLY A 19 -3.66 -16.64 -4.20
N PHE A 20 -4.01 -15.39 -3.83
CA PHE A 20 -3.21 -14.21 -4.26
C PHE A 20 -1.73 -14.31 -3.88
N TYR A 21 -1.43 -14.99 -2.77
CA TYR A 21 -0.08 -15.26 -2.28
C TYR A 21 0.77 -16.13 -3.23
N ARG A 22 0.15 -16.76 -4.24
CA ARG A 22 0.85 -17.50 -5.32
C ARG A 22 1.10 -16.66 -6.56
N SER A 23 0.59 -15.43 -6.61
CA SER A 23 0.78 -14.53 -7.76
C SER A 23 2.26 -14.19 -7.91
N PRO A 24 2.88 -14.38 -9.09
CA PRO A 24 4.26 -14.00 -9.33
C PRO A 24 4.52 -12.51 -9.06
N VAL A 25 3.55 -11.64 -9.34
CA VAL A 25 3.69 -10.21 -9.04
C VAL A 25 3.77 -9.97 -7.54
N PHE A 26 2.87 -10.59 -6.77
CA PHE A 26 2.85 -10.44 -5.32
C PHE A 26 4.14 -10.99 -4.70
N LEU A 27 4.56 -12.18 -5.11
CA LEU A 27 5.79 -12.81 -4.63
C LEU A 27 7.04 -12.01 -5.01
N SER A 28 7.14 -11.53 -6.25
CA SER A 28 8.24 -10.67 -6.68
C SER A 28 8.27 -9.36 -5.89
N SER A 29 7.12 -8.75 -5.61
CA SER A 29 7.06 -7.55 -4.76
C SER A 29 7.49 -7.84 -3.32
N LEU A 30 7.10 -8.99 -2.76
CA LEU A 30 7.55 -9.41 -1.44
C LEU A 30 9.08 -9.59 -1.42
N VAL A 31 9.65 -10.26 -2.42
CA VAL A 31 11.10 -10.46 -2.56
C VAL A 31 11.82 -9.12 -2.70
N VAL A 32 11.32 -8.20 -3.53
CA VAL A 32 11.89 -6.85 -3.67
C VAL A 32 11.88 -6.12 -2.33
N GLY A 33 10.80 -6.21 -1.56
CA GLY A 33 10.74 -5.63 -0.21
C GLY A 33 11.74 -6.26 0.76
N VAL A 34 11.87 -7.59 0.77
CA VAL A 34 12.86 -8.30 1.59
C VAL A 34 14.29 -7.86 1.22
N VAL A 35 14.60 -7.78 -0.08
CA VAL A 35 15.91 -7.33 -0.56
C VAL A 35 16.15 -5.87 -0.17
N PHE A 36 15.15 -5.00 -0.38
CA PHE A 36 15.22 -3.59 0.01
C PHE A 36 15.52 -3.45 1.51
N PHE A 37 14.76 -4.12 2.38
CA PHE A 37 14.98 -4.08 3.82
C PHE A 37 16.28 -4.77 4.26
N GLY A 38 16.78 -5.76 3.52
CA GLY A 38 18.09 -6.37 3.79
C GLY A 38 19.26 -5.44 3.43
N VAL A 39 19.13 -4.64 2.37
CA VAL A 39 20.15 -3.70 1.90
C VAL A 39 20.07 -2.35 2.64
N PHE A 40 18.88 -1.91 3.04
CA PHE A 40 18.63 -0.60 3.64
C PHE A 40 19.55 -0.29 4.85
N PRO A 41 19.78 -1.21 5.81
CA PRO A 41 20.71 -1.00 6.92
C PRO A 41 22.18 -0.79 6.52
N LEU A 42 22.56 -1.20 5.30
CA LEU A 42 23.91 -1.01 4.77
C LEU A 42 24.11 0.40 4.18
N LEU A 43 23.02 1.09 3.86
CA LEU A 43 23.02 2.39 3.20
C LEU A 43 22.67 3.54 4.15
N VAL A 44 21.86 3.26 5.18
CA VAL A 44 21.32 4.28 6.08
C VAL A 44 21.41 3.78 7.53
N ALA A 45 21.70 4.69 8.47
CA ALA A 45 21.66 4.39 9.88
C ALA A 45 20.23 4.02 10.32
N VAL A 46 20.08 2.80 10.85
CA VAL A 46 18.81 2.26 11.35
C VAL A 46 18.60 2.70 12.79
N GLN A 47 17.38 3.08 13.13
CA GLN A 47 16.96 3.43 14.50
C GLN A 47 15.82 2.50 14.91
N PRO A 48 16.14 1.27 15.35
CA PRO A 48 15.12 0.28 15.66
C PRO A 48 14.28 0.69 16.87
N LEU A 49 12.99 0.41 16.81
CA LEU A 49 12.09 0.64 17.93
C LEU A 49 12.41 -0.31 19.10
N PRO A 50 12.34 0.16 20.36
CA PRO A 50 12.45 -0.73 21.51
C PRO A 50 11.21 -1.62 21.62
N TRP A 51 11.36 -2.82 22.19
CA TRP A 51 10.29 -3.83 22.32
C TRP A 51 8.93 -3.28 22.80
N PRO A 52 8.84 -2.42 23.83
CA PRO A 52 7.55 -1.89 24.29
C PRO A 52 6.82 -1.05 23.22
N ARG A 53 7.56 -0.39 22.32
CA ARG A 53 6.97 0.39 21.23
C ARG A 53 6.46 -0.52 20.12
N ILE A 54 7.17 -1.62 19.82
CA ILE A 54 6.75 -2.61 18.81
C ILE A 54 5.41 -3.27 19.18
N VAL A 55 5.21 -3.60 20.47
CA VAL A 55 3.95 -4.21 20.94
C VAL A 55 2.87 -3.19 21.30
N SER A 56 3.12 -1.90 21.06
CA SER A 56 2.19 -0.84 21.44
C SER A 56 0.99 -0.76 20.51
N VAL A 57 -0.11 -0.21 21.02
CA VAL A 57 -1.29 0.15 20.20
C VAL A 57 -0.88 1.10 19.07
N ALA A 58 0.01 2.06 19.32
CA ALA A 58 0.46 3.00 18.30
C ALA A 58 1.14 2.29 17.12
N PHE A 59 1.97 1.28 17.38
CA PHE A 59 2.59 0.49 16.32
C PHE A 59 1.55 -0.30 15.53
N PHE A 60 0.61 -0.97 16.21
CA PHE A 60 -0.50 -1.64 15.53
C PHE A 60 -1.33 -0.67 14.66
N MET A 61 -1.60 0.53 15.17
CA MET A 61 -2.32 1.55 14.41
C MET A 61 -1.57 1.97 13.15
N ALA A 62 -0.25 2.14 13.23
CA ALA A 62 0.58 2.56 12.10
C ALA A 62 0.80 1.44 11.07
N VAL A 63 0.96 0.18 11.49
CA VAL A 63 1.32 -0.92 10.58
C VAL A 63 0.13 -1.74 10.08
N VAL A 64 -1.03 -1.68 10.74
CA VAL A 64 -2.23 -2.42 10.34
C VAL A 64 -3.39 -1.48 10.07
N TRP A 65 -3.82 -0.71 11.08
CA TRP A 65 -5.05 0.09 10.97
C TRP A 65 -4.97 1.15 9.88
N GLN A 66 -3.89 1.92 9.85
CA GLN A 66 -3.67 2.96 8.85
C GLN A 66 -3.62 2.38 7.42
N PRO A 67 -2.84 1.32 7.11
CA PRO A 67 -2.92 0.64 5.82
C PRO A 67 -4.31 0.14 5.44
N VAL A 68 -5.12 -0.35 6.40
CA VAL A 68 -6.52 -0.74 6.12
C VAL A 68 -7.31 0.48 5.63
N VAL A 69 -7.25 1.60 6.35
CA VAL A 69 -7.97 2.82 5.98
C VAL A 69 -7.49 3.35 4.63
N GLU A 70 -6.18 3.39 4.43
CA GLU A 70 -5.56 3.88 3.20
C GLU A 70 -5.93 3.01 1.99
N GLU A 71 -5.80 1.69 2.07
CA GLU A 71 -6.12 0.82 0.93
C GLU A 71 -7.61 0.82 0.60
N LEU A 72 -8.48 0.95 1.60
CA LEU A 72 -9.92 1.14 1.37
C LEU A 72 -10.21 2.47 0.67
N LEU A 73 -9.58 3.56 1.11
CA LEU A 73 -9.79 4.89 0.52
C LEU A 73 -9.20 4.98 -0.90
N PHE A 74 -7.94 4.60 -1.06
CA PHE A 74 -7.22 4.81 -2.31
C PHE A 74 -7.51 3.70 -3.33
N ARG A 75 -7.46 2.42 -2.96
CA ARG A 75 -7.72 1.31 -3.91
C ARG A 75 -9.18 0.95 -4.01
N GLY A 76 -9.88 0.94 -2.88
CA GLY A 76 -11.31 0.65 -2.82
C GLY A 76 -12.13 1.76 -3.48
N CYS A 77 -12.02 2.99 -2.97
CA CYS A 77 -12.81 4.12 -3.44
C CYS A 77 -12.18 4.78 -4.68
N LEU A 78 -11.04 5.46 -4.54
CA LEU A 78 -10.52 6.34 -5.61
C LEU A 78 -10.20 5.56 -6.89
N GLN A 79 -9.29 4.58 -6.84
CA GLN A 79 -8.95 3.74 -8.00
C GLN A 79 -10.18 2.97 -8.50
N GLY A 80 -11.02 2.47 -7.58
CA GLY A 80 -12.25 1.74 -7.89
C GLY A 80 -13.32 2.58 -8.61
N VAL A 81 -13.35 3.90 -8.39
CA VAL A 81 -14.19 4.84 -9.15
C VAL A 81 -13.55 5.13 -10.51
N LEU A 82 -12.26 5.47 -10.53
CA LEU A 82 -11.56 5.88 -11.76
C LEU A 82 -11.54 4.77 -12.81
N VAL A 83 -11.40 3.49 -12.41
CA VAL A 83 -11.37 2.33 -13.31
C VAL A 83 -12.73 2.06 -13.99
N ARG A 84 -13.83 2.67 -13.52
CA ARG A 84 -15.14 2.58 -14.19
C ARG A 84 -15.16 3.38 -15.48
N HIS A 85 -14.34 4.42 -15.58
CA HIS A 85 -14.18 5.21 -16.79
C HIS A 85 -13.26 4.53 -17.80
N ALA A 86 -13.62 4.61 -19.09
CA ALA A 86 -12.83 3.99 -20.16
C ALA A 86 -11.39 4.52 -20.21
N TRP A 87 -11.18 5.81 -19.92
CA TRP A 87 -9.86 6.40 -19.85
C TRP A 87 -9.05 5.84 -18.67
N GLY A 88 -9.68 5.63 -17.51
CA GLY A 88 -9.00 5.13 -16.30
C GLY A 88 -8.46 3.71 -16.46
N ARG A 89 -9.10 2.90 -17.31
CA ARG A 89 -8.65 1.55 -17.67
C ARG A 89 -7.47 1.50 -18.64
N ARG A 90 -7.15 2.61 -19.33
CA ARG A 90 -5.99 2.65 -20.21
C ARG A 90 -4.75 2.36 -19.38
N SER A 91 -3.92 1.46 -19.85
CA SER A 91 -2.70 1.05 -19.13
C SER A 91 -1.51 1.00 -20.07
N ALA A 92 -0.35 1.30 -19.51
CA ALA A 92 0.96 1.08 -20.12
C ALA A 92 1.79 0.27 -19.14
N ILE A 93 2.53 -0.74 -19.60
CA ILE A 93 3.37 -1.63 -18.76
C ILE A 93 2.66 -2.24 -17.54
N GLY A 94 1.33 -2.38 -17.59
CA GLY A 94 0.50 -2.88 -16.49
C GLY A 94 0.08 -1.85 -15.44
N ILE A 95 0.47 -0.57 -15.59
CA ILE A 95 0.02 0.55 -14.76
C ILE A 95 -1.16 1.22 -15.47
N SER A 96 -2.35 1.17 -14.87
CA SER A 96 -3.52 1.90 -15.37
C SER A 96 -3.44 3.39 -15.04
N LEU A 97 -4.13 4.22 -15.82
CA LEU A 97 -4.28 5.65 -15.51
C LEU A 97 -5.00 5.85 -14.16
N ALA A 98 -5.96 4.99 -13.82
CA ALA A 98 -6.59 4.98 -12.50
C ALA A 98 -5.58 4.75 -11.37
N ASN A 99 -4.68 3.77 -11.53
CA ASN A 99 -3.59 3.51 -10.59
C ASN A 99 -2.62 4.69 -10.49
N LEU A 100 -2.17 5.24 -11.63
CA LEU A 100 -1.23 6.34 -11.66
C LEU A 100 -1.77 7.57 -10.90
N VAL A 101 -3.00 8.00 -11.21
CA VAL A 101 -3.64 9.13 -10.53
C VAL A 101 -3.80 8.84 -9.04
N THR A 102 -4.31 7.65 -8.69
CA THR A 102 -4.46 7.26 -7.28
C THR A 102 -3.14 7.30 -6.54
N SER A 103 -2.05 6.86 -7.17
CA SER A 103 -0.73 6.79 -6.56
C SER A 103 -0.10 8.17 -6.37
N ILE A 104 -0.34 9.10 -7.29
CA ILE A 104 0.04 10.52 -7.14
C ILE A 104 -0.69 11.14 -5.95
N VAL A 105 -2.01 10.93 -5.84
CA VAL A 105 -2.80 11.48 -4.72
C VAL A 105 -2.37 10.84 -3.39
N PHE A 106 -2.14 9.52 -3.36
CA PHE A 106 -1.61 8.81 -2.20
C PHE A 106 -0.28 9.40 -1.73
N SER A 107 0.68 9.56 -2.65
CA SER A 107 1.99 10.16 -2.35
C SER A 107 1.86 11.60 -1.87
N GLY A 108 0.99 12.40 -2.49
CA GLY A 108 0.70 13.76 -2.03
C GLY A 108 0.12 13.84 -0.62
N ALA A 109 -0.72 12.88 -0.23
CA ALA A 109 -1.30 12.79 1.11
C ALA A 109 -0.25 12.53 2.21
N HIS A 110 0.95 12.08 1.86
CA HIS A 110 2.06 11.84 2.80
C HIS A 110 2.94 13.07 3.02
N ILE A 111 2.81 14.13 2.22
CA ILE A 111 3.60 15.37 2.36
C ILE A 111 3.44 16.03 3.74
N PRO A 112 2.23 16.11 4.36
CA PRO A 112 2.08 16.74 5.67
C PRO A 112 2.76 15.99 6.82
N THR A 113 3.03 14.70 6.65
CA THR A 113 3.54 13.81 7.70
C THR A 113 4.93 13.26 7.40
N HIS A 114 5.55 13.64 6.27
CA HIS A 114 6.88 13.17 5.88
C HIS A 114 7.65 14.26 5.15
N SER A 115 8.98 14.18 5.13
CA SER A 115 9.78 15.00 4.20
C SER A 115 9.33 14.76 2.76
N LEU A 116 9.48 15.77 1.88
CA LEU A 116 9.08 15.66 0.48
C LEU A 116 9.67 14.43 -0.22
N LEU A 117 10.95 14.11 0.02
CA LEU A 117 11.59 12.93 -0.56
C LEU A 117 10.89 11.64 -0.12
N TRP A 118 10.64 11.48 1.19
CA TRP A 118 9.95 10.30 1.72
C TRP A 118 8.53 10.18 1.18
N ALA A 119 7.78 11.28 1.10
CA ALA A 119 6.45 11.30 0.51
C ALA A 119 6.47 10.89 -0.98
N LEU A 120 7.42 11.40 -1.77
CA LEU A 120 7.57 11.02 -3.18
C LEU A 120 7.97 9.55 -3.35
N LEU A 121 8.81 9.02 -2.46
CA LEU A 121 9.21 7.61 -2.50
C LEU A 121 8.03 6.65 -2.27
N THR A 122 6.95 7.08 -1.60
CA THR A 122 5.75 6.24 -1.46
C THR A 122 5.00 6.04 -2.77
N LEU A 123 5.30 6.81 -3.82
CA LEU A 123 4.74 6.61 -5.16
C LEU A 123 5.05 5.21 -5.71
N PHE A 124 6.27 4.71 -5.50
CA PHE A 124 6.70 3.40 -6.01
C PHE A 124 5.92 2.21 -5.43
N PRO A 125 5.85 2.01 -4.09
CA PRO A 125 5.03 0.96 -3.52
C PRO A 125 3.54 1.17 -3.84
N SER A 126 3.06 2.42 -3.88
CA SER A 126 1.69 2.76 -4.24
C SER A 126 1.32 2.28 -5.66
N LEU A 127 2.21 2.44 -6.64
CA LEU A 127 2.00 1.90 -7.99
C LEU A 127 1.88 0.38 -7.99
N ILE A 128 2.70 -0.33 -7.20
CA ILE A 128 2.65 -1.79 -7.04
C ILE A 128 1.31 -2.21 -6.44
N PHE A 129 0.85 -1.53 -5.39
CA PHE A 129 -0.45 -1.78 -4.76
C PHE A 129 -1.59 -1.63 -5.76
N GLY A 130 -1.53 -0.61 -6.62
CA GLY A 130 -2.54 -0.45 -7.66
C GLY A 130 -2.47 -1.50 -8.77
N ILE A 131 -1.28 -2.00 -9.15
CA ILE A 131 -1.14 -3.15 -10.08
C ILE A 131 -1.80 -4.40 -9.48
N LEU A 132 -1.56 -4.67 -8.20
CA LEU A 132 -2.18 -5.80 -7.49
C LEU A 132 -3.70 -5.65 -7.43
N ARG A 133 -4.21 -4.44 -7.19
CA ARG A 133 -5.65 -4.14 -7.23
C ARG A 133 -6.23 -4.38 -8.61
N ASP A 134 -5.59 -3.89 -9.67
CA ASP A 134 -6.07 -4.03 -11.04
C ASP A 134 -6.11 -5.50 -11.49
N ARG A 135 -5.10 -6.30 -11.11
CA ARG A 135 -5.01 -7.73 -11.48
C ARG A 135 -5.95 -8.62 -10.68
N SER A 136 -6.13 -8.33 -9.39
CA SER A 136 -6.89 -9.19 -8.48
C SER A 136 -8.36 -8.77 -8.36
N GLY A 137 -8.67 -7.51 -8.68
CA GLY A 137 -9.98 -6.91 -8.43
C GLY A 137 -10.31 -6.73 -6.96
N SER A 138 -9.33 -6.83 -6.05
CA SER A 138 -9.51 -6.74 -4.59
C SER A 138 -8.44 -5.87 -3.93
N VAL A 139 -8.75 -5.28 -2.77
CA VAL A 139 -7.75 -4.56 -1.94
C VAL A 139 -6.83 -5.51 -1.17
N PHE A 140 -7.23 -6.77 -0.94
CA PHE A 140 -6.51 -7.63 0.01
C PHE A 140 -5.04 -7.89 -0.33
N PRO A 141 -4.65 -8.15 -1.60
CA PRO A 141 -3.23 -8.35 -1.92
C PRO A 141 -2.41 -7.08 -1.70
N SER A 142 -2.98 -5.92 -2.02
CA SER A 142 -2.36 -4.62 -1.80
C SER A 142 -2.19 -4.34 -0.31
N LEU A 143 -3.24 -4.56 0.49
CA LEU A 143 -3.22 -4.43 1.93
C LEU A 143 -2.18 -5.33 2.60
N ALA A 144 -2.12 -6.60 2.22
CA ALA A 144 -1.14 -7.53 2.79
C ALA A 144 0.30 -7.07 2.52
N LEU A 145 0.58 -6.59 1.30
CA LEU A 145 1.91 -6.08 0.95
C LEU A 145 2.20 -4.74 1.65
N HIS A 146 1.21 -3.87 1.79
CA HIS A 146 1.33 -2.58 2.46
C HIS A 146 1.64 -2.77 3.95
N VAL A 147 0.92 -3.65 4.64
CA VAL A 147 1.21 -4.03 6.04
C VAL A 147 2.65 -4.53 6.17
N PHE A 148 3.10 -5.40 5.26
CA PHE A 148 4.48 -5.90 5.25
C PHE A 148 5.51 -4.77 5.09
N TYR A 149 5.30 -3.83 4.17
CA TYR A 149 6.19 -2.68 3.98
C TYR A 149 6.19 -1.73 5.18
N ASN A 150 5.03 -1.45 5.79
CA ASN A 150 4.98 -0.61 6.99
C ASN A 150 5.67 -1.27 8.18
N ILE A 151 5.51 -2.58 8.37
CA ILE A 151 6.26 -3.31 9.41
C ILE A 151 7.77 -3.11 9.21
N GLY A 152 8.29 -3.35 8.00
CA GLY A 152 9.72 -3.17 7.71
C GLY A 152 10.19 -1.72 7.94
N TYR A 153 9.42 -0.75 7.45
CA TYR A 153 9.69 0.68 7.63
C TYR A 153 9.74 1.07 9.11
N PHE A 154 8.71 0.76 9.90
CA PHE A 154 8.67 1.16 11.31
C PHE A 154 9.67 0.40 12.19
N LEU A 155 10.01 -0.85 11.85
CA LEU A 155 11.06 -1.59 12.56
C LEU A 155 12.46 -1.00 12.33
N MET A 156 12.70 -0.36 11.17
CA MET A 156 14.03 0.16 10.81
C MET A 156 14.18 1.68 11.02
N ALA A 157 13.13 2.45 10.76
CA ALA A 157 13.15 3.91 10.75
C ALA A 157 12.24 4.54 11.81
N GLY A 158 11.40 3.76 12.51
CA GLY A 158 10.39 4.27 13.44
C GLY A 158 10.93 4.91 14.73
N GLY A 159 12.21 4.71 15.06
CA GLY A 159 12.87 5.38 16.19
C GLY A 159 13.27 6.83 15.92
N SER A 160 13.21 7.29 14.66
CA SER A 160 13.55 8.66 14.30
C SER A 160 12.48 9.61 14.82
N SER A 161 12.76 10.39 15.87
CA SER A 161 11.90 11.47 16.39
C SER A 161 11.81 12.69 15.46
N ALA A 162 12.08 12.50 14.17
CA ALA A 162 12.18 13.52 13.14
C ALA A 162 11.43 13.06 11.87
N VAL A 163 10.15 12.77 12.05
CA VAL A 163 9.13 12.74 11.00
C VAL A 163 7.87 13.35 11.60
#